data_AF-A0A3S1DE71-F1
#
_entry.id   AF-A0A3S1DE71-F1
#
_cell.length_a   1.000
_cell.length_b   1.000
_cell.length_c   1.000
_cell.angle_alpha   90.00
_cell.angle_beta   90.00
_cell.angle_gamma   90.00
#
_symmetry.space_group_name_H-M   'P 1'
#
loop_
_entity.id
_entity.type
_entity.pdbx_description
1 polymer ?
#
loop_
_entity_poly.entity_id
_entity_poly.type
_entity_poly.pdbx_seq_one_letter_code
_entity_poly.pdbx_strand_id
1 'polypeptide(L)'
;MNNNTDPNYQSEYSPWNPFLPTKRDIERSEELSKKEPWVAGVLSFLLLPAAMIYLNRGVNNLKIVGYVFVIAFAVGLTTYNSKNEKELDAIGNLIGVCGQIAATAENIRAVTLARKRVS
;
A
#
# COMPACT_ATOMS: atom_id res chain seq x y z
N MET A 1 6.11 3.51 38.86
CA MET A 1 6.44 3.22 37.45
C MET A 1 5.93 1.82 37.17
N ASN A 2 4.86 1.70 36.39
CA ASN A 2 4.21 0.42 36.14
C ASN A 2 4.96 -0.28 34.99
N ASN A 3 5.85 -1.21 35.32
CA ASN A 3 6.52 -2.06 34.34
C ASN A 3 5.52 -3.12 33.87
N ASN A 4 4.54 -2.71 33.07
CA ASN A 4 3.70 -3.65 32.33
C ASN A 4 4.52 -4.19 31.17
N THR A 5 5.43 -5.13 31.43
CA THR A 5 6.07 -5.94 30.38
C THR A 5 5.06 -6.98 29.90
N ASP A 6 4.10 -6.56 29.08
CA ASP A 6 3.32 -7.51 28.29
C ASP A 6 4.33 -8.25 27.39
N PRO A 7 4.42 -9.59 27.49
CA PRO A 7 5.41 -10.38 26.74
C PRO A 7 5.17 -10.38 25.22
N ASN A 8 4.07 -9.75 24.77
CA ASN A 8 3.63 -9.70 23.39
C ASN A 8 4.10 -8.47 22.62
N TYR A 9 4.87 -7.56 23.23
CA TYR A 9 5.31 -6.33 22.56
C TYR A 9 6.81 -6.08 22.69
N GLN A 10 7.34 -5.37 21.70
CA GLN A 10 8.73 -4.95 21.68
C GLN A 10 8.87 -3.61 22.42
N SER A 11 9.56 -3.61 23.57
CA SER A 11 9.81 -2.39 24.35
C SER A 11 11.02 -1.60 23.79
N GLU A 12 11.10 -0.30 24.07
CA GLU A 12 12.25 0.56 23.69
C GLU A 12 13.60 0.05 24.21
N TYR A 13 13.58 -0.78 25.26
CA TYR A 13 14.76 -1.33 25.92
C TYR A 13 14.99 -2.82 25.59
N SER A 14 14.16 -3.42 24.74
CA SER A 14 14.31 -4.81 24.30
C SER A 14 15.19 -4.91 23.05
N PRO A 15 16.08 -5.93 22.94
CA PRO A 15 16.76 -6.26 21.69
C PRO A 15 15.79 -6.35 20.52
N TRP A 16 16.24 -5.97 19.31
CA TRP A 16 15.35 -5.99 18.16
C TRP A 16 14.87 -7.42 17.86
N ASN A 17 13.55 -7.63 17.87
CA ASN A 17 12.91 -8.91 17.58
C ASN A 17 11.90 -8.74 16.43
N PRO A 18 12.14 -9.33 15.24
CA PRO A 18 11.25 -9.19 14.09
C PRO A 18 9.88 -9.87 14.25
N PHE A 19 9.73 -10.75 15.24
CA PHE A 19 8.50 -11.49 15.48
C PHE A 19 7.55 -10.77 16.44
N LEU A 20 8.02 -9.75 17.15
CA LEU A 20 7.18 -8.94 18.03
C LEU A 20 6.75 -7.67 17.30
N PRO A 21 5.45 -7.33 17.29
CA PRO A 21 4.99 -6.09 16.72
C PRO A 21 5.50 -4.90 17.54
N THR A 22 5.88 -3.83 16.84
CA THR A 22 6.23 -2.56 17.47
C THR A 22 4.94 -1.82 17.86
N LYS A 23 5.03 -0.87 18.81
CA LYS A 23 3.89 0.00 19.19
C LYS A 23 3.24 0.66 17.96
N ARG A 24 4.06 1.16 17.03
CA ARG A 24 3.61 1.78 15.79
C ARG A 24 2.83 0.82 14.89
N ASP A 25 3.23 -0.45 14.83
CA ASP A 25 2.54 -1.45 14.01
C ASP A 25 1.17 -1.82 14.59
N ILE A 26 1.04 -1.79 15.92
CA ILE A 26 -0.21 -2.02 16.63
C ILE A 26 -1.16 -0.84 16.38
N GLU A 27 -0.73 0.39 16.66
CA GLU A 27 -1.53 1.61 16.45
C GLU A 27 -2.04 1.69 15.01
N ARG A 28 -1.17 1.40 14.03
CA ARG A 28 -1.55 1.37 12.62
C ARG A 28 -2.57 0.26 12.32
N SER A 29 -2.38 -0.94 12.88
CA SER A 29 -3.31 -2.06 12.68
C SER A 29 -4.68 -1.76 13.29
N GLU A 30 -4.71 -1.13 14.46
CA GLU A 30 -5.96 -0.67 15.09
C GLU A 30 -6.65 0.42 14.25
N GLU A 31 -5.90 1.42 13.77
CA GLU A 31 -6.45 2.49 12.92
C GLU A 31 -7.07 1.90 11.63
N LEU A 32 -6.35 0.98 10.98
CA LEU A 32 -6.81 0.31 9.76
C LEU A 32 -8.00 -0.62 10.02
N SER A 33 -8.05 -1.29 11.17
CA SER A 33 -9.14 -2.21 11.51
C SER A 33 -10.50 -1.50 11.60
N LYS A 34 -10.50 -0.20 11.93
CA LYS A 34 -11.69 0.66 12.01
C LYS A 34 -12.20 1.12 10.63
N LYS A 35 -11.48 0.81 9.55
CA LYS A 35 -11.84 1.21 8.18
C LYS A 35 -12.60 0.10 7.47
N GLU A 36 -13.37 0.49 6.46
CA GLU A 36 -14.13 -0.46 5.65
C GLU A 36 -13.34 -0.87 4.39
N PRO A 37 -13.12 -2.19 4.14
CA PRO A 37 -12.36 -2.67 2.97
C PRO A 37 -12.95 -2.19 1.64
N TRP A 38 -14.28 -2.15 1.53
CA TRP A 38 -14.94 -1.72 0.29
C TRP A 38 -14.71 -0.22 0.04
N VAL A 39 -14.73 0.62 1.08
CA VAL A 39 -14.43 2.06 0.97
C VAL A 39 -12.98 2.26 0.53
N ALA A 40 -12.06 1.50 1.13
CA ALA A 40 -10.65 1.50 0.73
C ALA A 40 -10.49 1.13 -0.75
N GLY A 41 -11.23 0.12 -1.22
CA GLY A 41 -11.25 -0.30 -2.62
C GLY A 41 -11.78 0.77 -3.57
N VAL A 42 -12.98 1.30 -3.31
CA VAL A 42 -13.62 2.32 -4.15
C VAL A 42 -12.79 3.60 -4.22
N LEU A 43 -12.30 4.07 -3.07
CA LEU A 43 -11.43 5.25 -3.03
C LEU A 43 -10.12 5.00 -3.79
N SER A 44 -9.50 3.83 -3.63
CA SER A 44 -8.22 3.55 -4.29
C SER A 44 -8.36 3.47 -5.79
N PHE A 45 -9.47 2.89 -6.27
CA PHE A 45 -9.72 2.71 -7.70
C PHE A 45 -10.11 4.02 -8.39
N LEU A 46 -10.98 4.84 -7.78
CA LEU A 46 -11.47 6.08 -8.39
C LEU A 46 -10.56 7.30 -8.12
N LEU A 47 -9.98 7.38 -6.92
CA LEU A 47 -9.24 8.56 -6.47
C LEU A 47 -8.14 8.17 -5.48
N LEU A 48 -7.04 7.62 -6.00
CA LEU A 48 -5.90 7.14 -5.20
C LEU A 48 -5.42 8.14 -4.12
N PRO A 49 -5.34 9.48 -4.38
CA PRO A 49 -4.98 10.44 -3.33
C PRO A 49 -5.95 10.46 -2.13
N ALA A 50 -7.24 10.30 -2.36
CA ALA A 50 -8.22 10.22 -1.27
C ALA A 50 -8.05 8.93 -0.46
N ALA A 51 -7.73 7.80 -1.11
CA ALA A 51 -7.39 6.57 -0.41
C ALA A 51 -6.13 6.70 0.44
N MET A 52 -5.11 7.43 -0.04
CA MET A 52 -3.89 7.69 0.71
C MET A 52 -4.16 8.41 2.03
N ILE A 53 -5.03 9.42 1.99
CA ILE A 53 -5.46 10.19 3.17
C ILE A 53 -6.33 9.31 4.08
N TYR A 54 -7.35 8.66 3.52
CA TYR A 54 -8.31 7.84 4.27
C TYR A 54 -7.65 6.71 5.08
N LEU A 55 -6.63 6.08 4.50
CA LEU A 55 -5.91 4.94 5.09
C LEU A 55 -4.63 5.32 5.82
N ASN A 56 -4.24 6.60 5.82
CA ASN A 56 -2.95 7.05 6.35
C ASN A 56 -1.75 6.22 5.79
N ARG A 57 -1.85 5.81 4.52
CA ARG A 57 -0.93 4.89 3.83
C ARG A 57 -0.27 5.54 2.62
N GLY A 58 0.00 6.84 2.69
CA GLY A 58 0.62 7.61 1.62
C GLY A 58 1.95 7.01 1.12
N VAL A 59 2.86 6.66 2.04
CA VAL A 59 4.16 6.07 1.67
C VAL A 59 4.01 4.73 0.94
N ASN A 60 3.06 3.89 1.35
CA ASN A 60 2.84 2.59 0.70
C ASN A 60 2.27 2.76 -0.72
N ASN A 61 1.27 3.62 -0.88
CA ASN A 61 0.70 3.90 -2.20
C ASN A 61 1.73 4.58 -3.12
N LEU A 62 2.60 5.44 -2.58
CA LEU A 62 3.66 6.07 -3.36
C LEU A 62 4.70 5.07 -3.88
N LYS A 63 4.99 4.00 -3.13
CA LYS A 63 5.84 2.89 -3.63
C LYS A 63 5.21 2.22 -4.86
N ILE A 64 3.90 1.98 -4.84
CA ILE A 64 3.19 1.38 -5.97
C ILE A 64 3.26 2.30 -7.19
N VAL A 65 2.99 3.60 -7.01
CA VAL A 65 3.15 4.61 -8.08
C VAL A 65 4.58 4.63 -8.60
N GLY A 66 5.58 4.55 -7.72
CA GLY A 66 6.99 4.46 -8.09
C GLY A 66 7.31 3.23 -8.95
N TYR A 67 6.79 2.05 -8.60
CA TYR A 67 6.98 0.84 -9.42
C TYR A 67 6.31 0.96 -10.78
N VAL A 68 5.09 1.51 -10.84
CA VAL A 68 4.38 1.76 -12.10
C VAL A 68 5.17 2.72 -12.98
N PHE A 69 5.72 3.80 -12.40
CA PHE A 69 6.57 4.74 -13.11
C PHE A 69 7.83 4.09 -13.68
N VAL A 70 8.54 3.29 -12.87
CA VAL A 70 9.75 2.59 -13.33
C VAL A 70 9.44 1.63 -14.48
N ILE A 71 8.33 0.89 -14.40
CA ILE A 71 7.89 -0.02 -15.47
C ILE A 71 7.56 0.77 -16.74
N ALA A 72 6.75 1.83 -16.61
CA ALA A 72 6.38 2.68 -17.75
C ALA A 72 7.63 3.33 -18.39
N PHE A 73 8.58 3.78 -17.59
CA PHE A 73 9.82 4.36 -18.05
C PHE A 73 10.70 3.35 -18.79
N ALA A 74 10.88 2.15 -18.23
CA ALA A 74 11.64 1.08 -18.86
C ALA A 74 11.03 0.65 -20.20
N VAL A 75 9.70 0.49 -20.25
CA VAL A 75 8.98 0.22 -21.49
C VAL A 75 9.21 1.35 -22.48
N GLY A 76 8.98 2.61 -22.09
CA GLY A 76 9.18 3.78 -22.93
C GLY A 76 10.58 3.86 -23.55
N LEU A 77 11.63 3.53 -22.80
CA LEU A 77 13.00 3.44 -23.32
C LEU A 77 13.16 2.34 -24.38
N THR A 78 12.59 1.16 -24.16
CA THR A 78 12.71 0.03 -25.10
C THR A 78 11.91 0.24 -26.39
N THR A 79 10.79 0.96 -26.32
CA THR A 79 9.90 1.21 -27.46
C THR A 79 10.11 2.59 -28.10
N TYR A 80 11.08 3.38 -27.65
CA TYR A 80 11.33 4.76 -28.13
C TYR A 80 11.56 4.85 -29.65
N ASN A 81 12.18 3.83 -30.26
CA ASN A 81 12.42 3.78 -31.71
C ASN A 81 11.22 3.24 -32.51
N SER A 82 10.19 2.74 -31.84
CA SER A 82 8.97 2.27 -32.49
C SER A 82 8.14 3.46 -32.94
N LYS A 83 7.89 3.60 -34.25
CA LYS A 83 7.04 4.67 -34.82
C LYS A 83 5.54 4.43 -34.62
N ASN A 84 5.17 3.47 -33.76
CA ASN A 84 3.79 3.05 -33.58
C ASN A 84 3.19 3.64 -32.28
N GLU A 85 2.85 4.92 -32.33
CA GLU A 85 2.35 5.68 -31.17
C GLU A 85 1.11 5.04 -30.52
N LYS A 86 0.23 4.43 -31.32
CA LYS A 86 -0.98 3.73 -30.83
C LYS A 86 -0.66 2.54 -29.93
N GLU A 87 0.43 1.84 -30.21
CA GLU A 87 0.86 0.67 -29.44
C GLU A 87 1.48 1.10 -28.11
N LEU A 88 2.28 2.17 -28.13
CA LEU A 88 2.81 2.83 -26.94
C LEU A 88 1.70 3.31 -26.00
N ASP A 89 0.67 3.97 -26.54
CA ASP A 89 -0.48 4.42 -25.75
C ASP A 89 -1.25 3.24 -25.15
N ALA A 90 -1.46 2.17 -25.90
CA ALA A 90 -2.15 0.98 -25.42
C ALA A 90 -1.38 0.31 -24.27
N ILE A 91 -0.05 0.19 -24.40
CA ILE A 91 0.81 -0.38 -23.36
C ILE A 91 0.85 0.53 -22.12
N GLY A 92 0.96 1.85 -22.32
CA GLY A 92 0.92 2.83 -21.23
C GLY A 92 -0.38 2.77 -20.43
N ASN A 93 -1.52 2.70 -21.13
CA ASN A 93 -2.83 2.53 -20.50
C ASN A 93 -2.94 1.20 -19.74
N LEU A 94 -2.43 0.10 -20.30
CA LEU A 94 -2.40 -1.19 -19.63
C LEU A 94 -1.57 -1.14 -18.33
N ILE A 95 -0.39 -0.55 -18.37
CA ILE A 95 0.47 -0.37 -17.19
C ILE A 95 -0.24 0.47 -16.13
N GLY A 96 -0.92 1.54 -16.54
CA GLY A 96 -1.74 2.38 -15.66
C GLY A 96 -2.86 1.60 -14.98
N VAL A 97 -3.65 0.83 -15.74
CA VAL A 97 -4.74 0.00 -15.19
C VAL A 97 -4.20 -1.07 -14.23
N CYS A 98 -3.12 -1.77 -14.60
CA CYS A 98 -2.47 -2.74 -13.72
C CYS A 98 -1.97 -2.09 -12.42
N GLY A 99 -1.39 -0.90 -12.50
CA GLY A 99 -0.99 -0.11 -11.34
C GLY A 99 -2.16 0.24 -10.42
N GLN A 100 -3.28 0.65 -11.01
CA GLN A 100 -4.49 0.99 -10.27
C GLN A 100 -5.09 -0.23 -9.55
N ILE A 101 -5.13 -1.38 -10.23
CA ILE A 101 -5.57 -2.65 -9.65
C ILE A 101 -4.65 -3.06 -8.50
N ALA A 102 -3.33 -2.95 -8.68
CA ALA A 102 -2.36 -3.27 -7.64
C ALA A 102 -2.53 -2.39 -6.39
N ALA A 103 -2.70 -1.08 -6.57
CA ALA A 103 -2.97 -0.15 -5.47
C ALA A 103 -4.27 -0.48 -4.74
N THR A 104 -5.32 -0.78 -5.49
CA THR A 104 -6.63 -1.15 -4.95
C THR A 104 -6.56 -2.44 -4.14
N ALA A 105 -5.96 -3.48 -4.71
CA ALA A 105 -5.81 -4.78 -4.05
C ALA A 105 -4.99 -4.68 -2.76
N GLU A 106 -3.89 -3.92 -2.77
CA GLU A 106 -3.04 -3.74 -1.58
C GLU A 106 -3.78 -2.99 -0.46
N ASN A 107 -4.57 -1.96 -0.80
CA ASN A 107 -5.35 -1.21 0.19
C ASN A 107 -6.50 -2.03 0.79
N ILE A 108 -7.22 -2.81 -0.03
CA ILE A 108 -8.24 -3.75 0.47
C ILE A 108 -7.61 -4.81 1.38
N ARG A 109 -6.49 -5.40 0.94
CA ARG A 109 -5.75 -6.41 1.69
C ARG A 109 -5.27 -5.88 3.04
N ALA A 110 -4.73 -4.66 3.05
CA ALA A 110 -4.27 -4.00 4.27
C ALA A 110 -5.37 -3.88 5.33
N VAL A 111 -6.53 -3.37 4.95
CA VAL A 111 -7.68 -3.21 5.85
C VAL A 111 -8.20 -4.57 6.30
N THR A 112 -8.30 -5.53 5.38
CA THR A 112 -8.79 -6.89 5.69
C THR A 112 -7.87 -7.62 6.68
N LEU A 113 -6.55 -7.53 6.49
CA LEU A 113 -5.58 -8.13 7.39
C LEU A 113 -5.57 -7.45 8.76
N ALA A 114 -5.70 -6.12 8.80
CA ALA A 114 -5.81 -5.37 10.04
C ALA A 114 -7.05 -5.80 10.86
N ARG A 115 -8.21 -5.93 10.20
CA ARG A 115 -9.43 -6.42 10.85
C ARG A 115 -9.27 -7.83 11.40
N LYS A 116 -8.70 -8.74 10.62
CA LYS A 116 -8.45 -10.13 11.05
C LYS A 116 -7.50 -10.27 12.24
N ARG A 117 -6.64 -9.28 12.48
CA ARG A 117 -5.69 -9.28 13.61
C ARG A 117 -6.33 -8.81 14.92
N VAL A 118 -7.39 -8.00 14.82
CA VAL A 118 -8.06 -7.37 15.98
C VAL A 118 -9.38 -8.07 16.31
N SER A 119 -9.94 -8.85 15.37
CA SER A 119 -11.10 -9.75 15.58
C SER A 119 -10.70 -11.03 16.29
#